data_AF-A0A950NGR7-F1
#
_entry.id   AF-A0A950NGR7-F1
#
_cell.length_a   1.000
_cell.length_b   1.000
_cell.length_c   1.000
_cell.angle_alpha   90.00
_cell.angle_beta   90.00
_cell.angle_gamma   90.00
#
_symmetry.space_group_name_H-M   'P 1'
#
loop_
_entity.id
_entity.type
_entity.pdbx_description
1 polymer ?
#
loop_
_entity_poly.entity_id
_entity_poly.type
_entity_poly.pdbx_seq_one_letter_code
_entity_poly.pdbx_strand_id
1 'polypeptide(L)'
;MRLQKAPPLLEQLKAGLEAARAGALPQSALAKACNYTLTLWGRLTRFLDYPEVELPNNVAENSMRPVALGRRNWIHIGSKEAGPRVAAIISVVETCRRLKMPARDCLGSVLPGLGDFPLGRIAELTPAAWATRN
;
A
#
# COMPACT_ATOMS: atom_id res chain seq x y z
N MET A 1 -10.87 -4.20 -20.00
CA MET A 1 -9.54 -3.98 -20.62
C MET A 1 -8.38 -4.58 -19.81
N ARG A 2 -8.24 -4.35 -18.50
CA ARG A 2 -7.12 -4.88 -17.67
C ARG A 2 -6.94 -6.40 -17.80
N LEU A 3 -7.97 -7.19 -17.49
CA LEU A 3 -7.93 -8.65 -17.57
C LEU A 3 -7.85 -9.21 -19.00
N GLN A 4 -8.13 -8.41 -20.02
CA GLN A 4 -8.06 -8.84 -21.43
C GLN A 4 -6.65 -8.67 -22.01
N LYS A 5 -5.92 -7.64 -21.57
CA LYS A 5 -4.61 -7.28 -22.14
C LYS A 5 -3.43 -7.69 -21.24
N ALA A 6 -3.57 -7.58 -19.92
CA ALA A 6 -2.45 -7.78 -19.01
C ALA A 6 -2.01 -9.25 -18.87
N PRO A 7 -2.91 -10.24 -18.69
CA PRO A 7 -2.51 -11.64 -18.57
C PRO A 7 -1.66 -12.18 -19.74
N PRO A 8 -2.05 -12.01 -21.02
CA PRO A 8 -1.24 -12.54 -22.12
C PRO A 8 0.14 -11.88 -22.22
N LEU A 9 0.25 -10.58 -21.91
CA LEU A 9 1.53 -9.87 -21.90
C LEU A 9 2.44 -10.34 -20.75
N LEU A 10 1.85 -10.61 -19.58
CA LEU A 10 2.58 -11.11 -18.43
C LEU A 10 3.10 -12.53 -18.66
N GLU A 11 2.31 -13.41 -19.28
CA GLU A 11 2.78 -14.74 -19.66
C GLU A 11 3.96 -14.68 -20.65
N GLN A 12 3.86 -13.82 -21.67
CA GLN A 12 4.97 -13.60 -22.61
C GLN A 12 6.22 -13.06 -21.90
N LEU A 13 6.06 -12.10 -21.00
CA LEU A 13 7.16 -11.55 -20.22
C LEU A 13 7.80 -12.61 -19.32
N LYS A 14 6.99 -13.45 -18.66
CA LYS A 14 7.48 -14.52 -17.78
C LYS A 14 8.30 -15.54 -18.56
N ALA A 15 7.79 -16.00 -19.69
CA ALA A 15 8.50 -16.91 -20.57
C ALA A 15 9.83 -16.30 -21.05
N GLY A 16 9.83 -15.01 -21.39
CA GLY A 16 11.04 -14.26 -21.75
C GLY A 16 12.07 -14.21 -20.62
N LEU A 17 11.64 -13.98 -19.38
CA LEU A 17 12.51 -13.98 -18.19
C LEU A 17 13.07 -15.37 -17.87
N GLU A 18 12.28 -16.42 -18.03
CA GLU A 18 12.71 -17.80 -17.82
C GLU A 18 13.74 -18.23 -18.88
N ALA A 19 13.52 -17.88 -20.15
CA ALA A 19 14.47 -18.11 -21.23
C ALA A 19 15.77 -17.31 -21.05
N ALA A 20 15.67 -16.02 -20.71
CA ALA A 20 16.82 -15.16 -20.44
C ALA A 20 17.64 -15.68 -19.24
N ARG A 21 16.97 -16.20 -18.21
CA ARG A 21 17.65 -16.85 -17.08
C ARG A 21 18.38 -18.12 -17.51
N ALA A 22 17.75 -18.98 -18.32
CA ALA A 22 18.35 -20.24 -18.76
C ALA A 22 19.58 -20.03 -19.64
N GLY A 23 19.60 -18.96 -20.45
CA GLY A 23 20.74 -18.60 -21.30
C GLY A 23 21.84 -17.78 -20.60
N ALA A 24 21.63 -17.34 -19.36
CA ALA A 24 22.56 -16.48 -18.65
C ALA A 24 23.51 -17.26 -17.74
N LEU A 25 24.77 -16.81 -17.64
CA LEU A 25 25.71 -17.33 -16.63
C LEU A 25 25.12 -17.10 -15.21
N PRO A 26 25.16 -18.09 -14.30
CA PRO A 26 24.44 -18.02 -13.02
C PRO A 26 24.74 -16.80 -12.15
N GLN A 27 25.96 -16.26 -12.22
CA GLN A 27 26.38 -15.10 -11.42
C GLN A 27 26.31 -13.76 -12.17
N SER A 28 25.87 -13.77 -13.43
CA SER A 28 25.72 -12.56 -14.23
C SER A 28 24.65 -11.63 -13.66
N ALA A 29 24.77 -10.33 -13.99
CA ALA A 29 23.75 -9.34 -13.63
C ALA A 29 22.36 -9.71 -14.19
N LEU A 30 22.31 -10.29 -15.40
CA LEU A 30 21.07 -10.73 -16.03
C LEU A 30 20.40 -11.88 -15.26
N ALA A 31 21.16 -12.92 -14.90
CA ALA A 31 20.64 -14.05 -14.13
C ALA A 31 20.11 -13.57 -12.76
N LYS A 32 20.83 -12.66 -12.09
CA LYS A 32 20.39 -12.05 -10.82
C LYS A 32 19.08 -11.27 -10.98
N ALA A 33 18.96 -10.44 -12.01
CA ALA A 33 17.75 -9.67 -12.28
C ALA A 33 16.54 -10.55 -12.61
N CYS A 34 16.72 -11.58 -13.45
CA CYS A 34 15.67 -12.53 -13.78
C CYS A 34 15.21 -13.30 -12.55
N ASN A 35 16.16 -13.83 -11.75
CA ASN A 35 15.84 -14.55 -10.52
C ASN A 35 15.08 -13.67 -9.52
N TYR A 36 15.51 -12.43 -9.32
CA TYR A 36 14.84 -11.49 -8.43
C TYR A 36 13.40 -11.24 -8.89
N THR A 37 13.20 -10.98 -10.18
CA THR A 37 11.88 -10.70 -10.76
C THR A 37 10.95 -11.91 -10.65
N LEU A 38 11.44 -13.11 -11.01
CA LEU A 38 10.65 -14.35 -10.94
C LEU A 38 10.30 -14.72 -9.49
N THR A 39 11.19 -14.46 -8.53
CA THR A 39 10.89 -14.63 -7.09
C THR A 39 9.75 -13.73 -6.63
N LEU A 40 9.62 -12.54 -7.22
CA LEU A 40 8.57 -11.57 -6.91
C LEU A 40 7.32 -11.71 -7.78
N TRP A 41 7.28 -12.66 -8.71
CA TRP A 41 6.24 -12.74 -9.75
C TRP A 41 4.83 -12.72 -9.18
N GLY A 42 4.55 -13.53 -8.16
CA GLY A 42 3.23 -13.57 -7.53
C GLY A 42 2.81 -12.26 -6.84
N ARG A 43 3.77 -11.38 -6.49
CA ARG A 43 3.48 -10.02 -6.00
C ARG A 43 3.22 -9.06 -7.16
N LEU A 44 4.00 -9.19 -8.24
CA LEU A 44 3.86 -8.36 -9.45
C LEU A 44 2.53 -8.61 -10.17
N THR A 45 1.95 -9.80 -10.08
CA THR A 45 0.67 -10.14 -10.73
C THR A 45 -0.55 -9.95 -9.83
N ARG A 46 -0.39 -9.56 -8.56
CA ARG A 46 -1.49 -9.49 -7.58
C ARG A 46 -2.59 -8.49 -7.94
N PHE A 47 -2.27 -7.45 -8.72
CA PHE A 47 -3.25 -6.49 -9.23
C PHE A 47 -4.28 -7.12 -10.19
N LEU A 48 -4.05 -8.34 -10.67
CA LEU A 48 -5.03 -9.11 -11.44
C LEU A 48 -6.13 -9.69 -10.54
N ASP A 49 -5.79 -10.02 -9.29
CA ASP A 49 -6.72 -10.62 -8.33
C ASP A 49 -7.60 -9.57 -7.65
N TYR A 50 -7.06 -8.36 -7.45
CA TYR A 50 -7.70 -7.27 -6.71
C TYR A 50 -7.85 -6.03 -7.60
N PRO A 51 -9.06 -5.72 -8.12
CA PRO A 51 -9.26 -4.59 -9.03
C PRO A 51 -8.92 -3.23 -8.41
N GLU A 52 -9.01 -3.11 -7.09
CA GLU A 52 -8.65 -1.94 -6.29
C GLU A 52 -7.14 -1.69 -6.18
N VAL A 53 -6.32 -2.69 -6.52
CA VAL A 53 -4.86 -2.57 -6.55
C VAL A 53 -4.43 -2.03 -7.91
N GLU A 54 -3.68 -0.94 -7.89
CA GLU A 54 -3.07 -0.38 -9.09
C GLU A 54 -1.81 -1.19 -9.46
N LEU A 55 -1.54 -1.31 -10.77
CA LEU A 55 -0.29 -1.89 -11.27
C LEU A 55 0.94 -1.10 -10.78
N PRO A 56 0.99 0.24 -10.89
CA PRO A 56 2.06 1.01 -10.30
C PRO A 56 1.86 1.19 -8.79
N ASN A 57 2.97 1.22 -8.05
CA ASN A 57 2.98 1.50 -6.61
C ASN A 57 2.97 3.01 -6.28
N ASN A 58 2.83 3.88 -7.29
CA ASN A 58 2.98 5.34 -7.18
C ASN A 58 2.08 5.94 -6.09
N VAL A 59 0.85 5.44 -5.94
CA VAL A 59 -0.08 5.92 -4.92
C VAL A 59 0.46 5.64 -3.52
N ALA A 60 0.98 4.44 -3.26
CA ALA A 60 1.55 4.10 -1.96
C ALA A 60 2.85 4.88 -1.70
N GLU A 61 3.73 4.98 -2.70
CA GLU A 61 4.97 5.74 -2.58
C GLU A 61 4.72 7.22 -2.30
N ASN A 62 3.77 7.84 -3.01
CA ASN A 62 3.34 9.21 -2.77
C ASN A 62 2.79 9.40 -1.35
N SER A 63 2.04 8.43 -0.84
CA SER A 63 1.48 8.45 0.52
C SER A 63 2.57 8.33 1.59
N MET A 64 3.71 7.72 1.27
CA MET A 64 4.87 7.60 2.17
C MET A 64 5.82 8.80 2.12
N ARG A 65 5.75 9.67 1.09
CA ARG A 65 6.64 10.84 1.00
C ARG A 65 6.56 11.77 2.22
N PRO A 66 5.39 12.13 2.77
CA PRO A 66 5.30 12.96 3.96
C PRO A 66 6.02 12.34 5.17
N VAL A 67 5.96 11.01 5.32
CA VAL A 67 6.68 10.28 6.37
C VAL A 67 8.19 10.37 6.16
N ALA A 68 8.64 10.13 4.93
CA ALA A 68 10.06 10.17 4.57
C ALA A 68 10.70 11.56 4.72
N LEU A 69 9.91 12.63 4.50
CA LEU A 69 10.31 14.01 4.75
C LEU A 69 10.23 14.34 6.25
N GLY A 70 9.11 13.99 6.89
CA GLY A 70 8.82 14.28 8.29
C GLY A 70 9.81 13.66 9.27
N ARG A 71 10.33 12.46 8.99
CA ARG A 71 11.31 11.78 9.86
C ARG A 71 12.55 12.60 10.19
N ARG A 72 12.96 13.53 9.33
CA ARG A 72 14.09 14.45 9.59
C ARG A 72 13.72 15.60 10.53
N ASN A 73 12.43 15.92 10.63
CA ASN A 73 11.87 17.00 11.44
C ASN A 73 11.27 16.52 12.76
N TRP A 74 11.11 15.20 12.95
CA TRP A 74 10.57 14.59 14.14
C TRP A 74 11.61 14.45 15.27
N ILE A 75 12.20 15.58 15.66
CA ILE A 75 13.30 15.65 16.64
C ILE A 75 12.90 15.26 18.09
N HIS A 76 11.60 15.13 18.36
CA HIS A 76 11.06 14.81 19.69
C HIS A 76 10.41 13.41 19.77
N ILE A 77 10.55 12.56 18.75
CA ILE A 77 10.10 11.15 18.85
C ILE A 77 11.11 10.39 19.72
N GLY A 78 10.82 10.35 21.02
CA GLY A 78 11.74 9.82 22.04
C GLY A 78 11.57 8.35 22.41
N SER A 79 10.56 7.65 21.89
CA SER A 79 10.27 6.26 22.28
C SER A 79 9.95 5.37 21.09
N LYS A 80 10.39 4.11 21.14
CA LYS A 80 10.14 3.10 20.09
C LYS A 80 8.64 2.81 19.96
N GLU A 81 7.91 2.91 21.07
CA GLU A 81 6.47 2.68 21.16
C GLU A 81 5.65 3.78 20.46
N ALA A 82 6.23 4.96 20.20
CA ALA A 82 5.57 6.02 19.45
C ALA A 82 5.39 5.66 17.96
N GLY A 83 6.28 4.82 17.41
CA GLY A 83 6.26 4.44 15.99
C GLY A 83 4.92 3.83 15.54
N PRO A 84 4.44 2.74 16.18
CA PRO A 84 3.15 2.15 15.86
C PRO A 84 1.97 3.11 16.00
N ARG A 85 1.98 4.00 17.00
CA ARG A 85 0.91 4.99 17.21
C ARG A 85 0.87 6.03 16.09
N VAL A 86 2.03 6.56 15.71
CA VAL A 86 2.15 7.50 14.59
C VAL A 86 1.73 6.83 13.28
N ALA A 87 2.15 5.58 13.04
CA ALA A 87 1.75 4.82 11.86
C ALA A 87 0.23 4.63 11.79
N ALA A 88 -0.45 4.33 12.90
CA ALA A 88 -1.90 4.21 12.96
C ALA A 88 -2.60 5.54 12.59
N ILE A 89 -2.16 6.66 13.18
CA ILE A 89 -2.72 8.00 12.90
C ILE A 89 -2.56 8.36 11.42
N ILE A 90 -1.34 8.20 10.87
CA ILE A 90 -1.06 8.51 9.47
C ILE A 90 -1.89 7.61 8.54
N SER A 91 -2.06 6.32 8.89
CA SER A 91 -2.88 5.40 8.09
C SER A 91 -4.35 5.86 8.00
N VAL A 92 -4.93 6.34 9.10
CA VAL A 92 -6.30 6.88 9.11
C VAL A 92 -6.38 8.15 8.24
N VAL A 93 -5.44 9.08 8.41
CA VAL A 93 -5.39 10.34 7.64
C VAL A 93 -5.23 10.07 6.14
N GLU A 94 -4.33 9.17 5.76
CA GLU A 94 -4.11 8.77 4.37
C GLU A 94 -5.33 8.06 3.78
N THR A 95 -6.07 7.29 4.59
CA THR A 95 -7.34 6.69 4.17
C THR A 95 -8.37 7.78 3.86
N CYS A 96 -8.53 8.78 4.73
CA CYS A 96 -9.40 9.93 4.47
C CYS A 96 -8.98 10.66 3.18
N ARG A 97 -7.69 10.90 2.98
CA ARG A 97 -7.15 11.54 1.77
C ARG A 97 -7.46 10.72 0.50
N ARG A 98 -7.29 9.41 0.55
CA ARG A 98 -7.61 8.49 -0.56
C ARG A 98 -9.10 8.51 -0.91
N LEU A 99 -9.96 8.59 0.10
CA LEU A 99 -11.41 8.72 -0.04
C LEU A 99 -11.86 10.15 -0.39
N LYS A 100 -10.93 11.11 -0.53
CA LYS A 100 -11.19 12.53 -0.83
C LYS A 100 -12.11 13.22 0.18
N MET A 101 -12.01 12.83 1.45
CA MET A 101 -12.80 13.39 2.54
C MET A 101 -11.92 14.18 3.53
N PRO A 102 -12.48 15.22 4.18
CA PRO A 102 -11.74 16.02 5.15
C PRO A 102 -11.42 15.18 6.41
N ALA A 103 -10.14 14.86 6.60
CA ALA A 103 -9.69 14.04 7.74
C ALA A 103 -10.05 14.67 9.09
N ARG A 104 -10.05 16.01 9.17
CA ARG A 104 -10.41 16.76 10.37
C ARG A 104 -11.84 16.49 10.81
N ASP A 105 -12.77 16.43 9.87
CA ASP A 105 -14.20 16.30 10.18
C ASP A 105 -14.51 14.85 10.55
N CYS A 106 -13.91 13.90 9.84
CA CYS A 106 -13.96 12.48 10.21
C CYS A 106 -13.46 12.25 11.63
N LEU A 107 -12.24 12.69 11.94
CA LEU A 107 -11.66 12.54 13.28
C LEU A 107 -12.45 13.34 14.32
N GLY A 108 -12.91 14.54 13.98
CA GLY A 108 -13.71 15.38 14.87
C GLY A 108 -15.07 14.78 15.22
N SER A 109 -15.63 13.94 14.35
CA SER A 109 -16.87 13.21 14.64
C SER A 109 -16.64 11.86 15.35
N VAL A 110 -15.50 11.21 15.14
CA VAL A 110 -15.21 9.86 15.64
C VAL A 110 -14.51 9.88 17.00
N LEU A 111 -13.56 10.79 17.21
CA LEU A 111 -12.77 10.83 18.44
C LEU A 111 -13.63 11.15 19.67
N PRO A 112 -14.61 12.09 19.62
CA PRO A 112 -15.56 12.25 20.72
C PRO A 112 -16.42 11.01 20.87
N GLY A 113 -16.31 10.33 22.01
CA GLY A 113 -17.06 9.10 22.30
C GLY A 113 -16.37 7.80 21.89
N LEU A 114 -15.15 7.85 21.31
CA LEU A 114 -14.40 6.65 20.97
C LEU A 114 -14.12 5.75 22.18
N GLY A 115 -13.87 6.35 23.35
CA GLY A 115 -13.60 5.62 24.60
C GLY A 115 -14.80 4.84 25.13
N ASP A 116 -16.02 5.31 24.86
CA ASP A 116 -17.27 4.68 25.28
C ASP A 116 -17.85 3.76 24.18
N PHE A 117 -17.24 3.74 23.00
CA PHE A 117 -17.74 3.01 21.87
C PHE A 117 -17.42 1.50 21.98
N PRO A 118 -18.40 0.60 21.75
CA PRO A 118 -18.19 -0.83 21.91
C PRO A 118 -17.14 -1.36 20.92
N LEU A 119 -16.12 -2.05 21.45
CA LEU A 119 -15.00 -2.59 20.66
C LEU A 119 -15.45 -3.46 19.48
N GLY A 120 -16.53 -4.24 19.66
CA GLY A 120 -17.08 -5.11 18.62
C GLY A 120 -17.67 -4.37 17.41
N ARG A 121 -17.88 -3.05 17.51
CA ARG A 121 -18.46 -2.23 16.43
C ARG A 121 -17.45 -1.25 15.83
N ILE A 122 -16.17 -1.27 16.23
CA ILE A 122 -15.16 -0.29 15.78
C ILE A 122 -15.08 -0.14 14.26
N ALA A 123 -15.38 -1.20 13.50
CA ALA A 123 -15.44 -1.16 12.04
C ALA A 123 -16.37 -0.04 11.50
N GLU A 124 -17.42 0.32 12.24
CA GLU A 124 -18.36 1.40 11.92
C GLU A 124 -17.76 2.81 12.07
N LEU A 125 -16.63 2.94 12.76
CA LEU A 125 -15.90 4.19 12.96
C LEU A 125 -14.76 4.38 11.96
N THR A 126 -14.58 3.46 11.01
CA THR A 126 -13.56 3.59 9.98
C THR A 126 -13.88 4.75 9.04
N PRO A 127 -12.88 5.41 8.42
CA PRO A 127 -13.12 6.46 7.44
C PRO A 127 -14.04 6.03 6.29
N ALA A 128 -13.95 4.77 5.86
CA ALA A 128 -14.81 4.21 4.83
C ALA A 128 -16.28 4.15 5.27
N ALA A 129 -16.55 3.66 6.49
CA ALA A 129 -17.91 3.63 7.04
C ALA A 129 -18.45 5.04 7.33
N TRP A 130 -17.58 5.98 7.69
CA TRP A 130 -17.98 7.37 7.86
C TRP A 130 -18.41 8.01 6.52
N ALA A 131 -17.66 7.75 5.45
CA ALA A 131 -17.92 8.28 4.11
C ALA A 131 -19.21 7.76 3.46
N THR A 132 -19.77 6.64 3.93
CA THR A 132 -21.08 6.15 3.45
C THR A 132 -22.25 6.73 4.23
N ARG A 133 -22.00 7.32 5.41
CA ARG A 133 -23.03 7.84 6.32
C ARG A 133 -23.26 9.35 6.17
N ASN A 134 -22.32 10.08 5.57
CA ASN A 134 -22.33 11.54 5.40
C ASN A 134 -22.09 11.88 3.93
#